data_AF-A0A1Q4F2W4-F1
#
_entry.id   AF-A0A1Q4F2W4-F1
#
_cell.length_a   1.000
_cell.length_b   1.000
_cell.length_c   1.000
_cell.angle_alpha   90.00
_cell.angle_beta   90.00
_cell.angle_gamma   90.00
#
_symmetry.space_group_name_H-M   'P 1'
#
loop_
_entity.id
_entity.type
_entity.pdbx_description
1 polymer ?
#
loop_
_entity_poly.entity_id
_entity_poly.type
_entity_poly.pdbx_seq_one_letter_code
_entity_poly.pdbx_strand_id
1 'polypeptide(L)' 'MPVLLKENKSTELKSSFGDGVIETLSAFANTSGGKVYIGLDGKGKPVKGFTIGAETLQKWRGIS' A
#
# COMPACT_ATOMS: atom_id res chain seq x y z
N MET A 1 2.10 -21.04 -1.21
CA MET A 1 1.11 -20.87 -0.12
C MET A 1 0.57 -19.46 -0.23
N PRO A 2 -0.74 -19.19 -0.37
CA PRO A 2 -1.22 -17.81 -0.32
C PRO A 2 -0.99 -17.29 1.10
N VAL A 3 -0.19 -16.23 1.23
CA VAL A 3 -0.01 -15.55 2.50
C VAL A 3 -1.34 -14.88 2.84
N LEU A 4 -1.99 -15.31 3.93
CA LEU A 4 -3.19 -14.67 4.46
C LEU A 4 -2.79 -13.39 5.19
N LEU A 5 -2.42 -12.35 4.42
CA LEU A 5 -2.06 -11.06 4.98
C LEU A 5 -3.33 -10.35 5.45
N LYS A 6 -3.30 -9.77 6.65
CA LYS A 6 -4.46 -9.11 7.27
C LYS A 6 -4.08 -7.72 7.76
N GLU A 7 -5.01 -6.78 7.58
CA GLU A 7 -4.90 -5.44 8.13
C GLU A 7 -4.77 -5.44 9.65
N ASN A 8 -3.91 -4.57 10.16
CA ASN A 8 -3.70 -4.34 11.57
C ASN A 8 -3.13 -2.92 11.79
N LYS A 9 -2.87 -2.55 13.04
CA LYS A 9 -2.42 -1.20 13.42
C LYS A 9 -1.16 -0.71 12.67
N SER A 10 -0.33 -1.61 12.15
CA SER A 10 0.92 -1.29 11.45
C SER A 10 0.98 -1.97 10.07
N THR A 11 -0.16 -2.45 9.55
CA THR A 11 -0.25 -3.12 8.25
C THR A 11 -1.54 -2.72 7.57
N GLU A 12 -1.44 -2.08 6.43
CA GLU A 12 -2.59 -1.68 5.63
C GLU A 12 -2.59 -2.38 4.27
N LEU A 13 -3.76 -2.79 3.80
CA LEU A 13 -3.95 -3.42 2.50
C LEU A 13 -4.63 -2.43 1.55
N LYS A 14 -4.06 -2.21 0.37
CA LYS A 14 -4.66 -1.38 -0.68
C LYS A 14 -4.70 -2.17 -1.98
N SER A 15 -5.82 -2.10 -2.68
CA SER A 15 -6.01 -2.76 -3.97
C SER A 15 -5.29 -2.05 -5.12
N SER A 16 -5.02 -0.75 -4.96
CA SER A 16 -4.33 0.10 -5.93
C SER A 16 -3.46 1.15 -5.23
N PHE A 17 -2.51 1.71 -5.97
CA PHE A 17 -1.71 2.84 -5.51
C PHE A 17 -2.42 4.16 -5.84
N GLY A 18 -2.52 5.06 -4.87
CA GLY A 18 -3.16 6.37 -5.00
C GLY A 18 -2.96 7.21 -3.75
N ASP A 19 -3.69 8.31 -3.61
CA ASP A 19 -3.54 9.25 -2.49
C ASP A 19 -3.72 8.56 -1.12
N GLY A 20 -4.65 7.62 -1.02
CA GLY A 20 -4.87 6.84 0.21
C GLY A 20 -3.67 5.98 0.64
N VAL A 21 -2.73 5.65 -0.26
CA VAL A 21 -1.45 5.01 0.12
C VAL A 21 -0.53 6.04 0.79
N ILE A 22 -0.48 7.26 0.26
CA ILE A 22 0.38 8.33 0.77
C ILE A 22 -0.11 8.82 2.13
N GLU A 23 -1.42 8.95 2.31
CA GLU A 23 -2.03 9.27 3.60
C GLU A 23 -1.65 8.23 4.67
N THR A 24 -1.76 6.94 4.34
CA THR A 24 -1.35 5.86 5.26
C THR A 24 0.16 5.89 5.52
N LEU A 25 0.99 6.10 4.51
CA LEU A 25 2.45 6.22 4.70
C LEU A 25 2.81 7.41 5.59
N SER A 26 2.15 8.55 5.40
CA SER A 26 2.33 9.74 6.25
C SER A 26 1.91 9.47 7.69
N ALA A 27 0.76 8.82 7.90
CA ALA A 27 0.30 8.42 9.23
C ALA A 27 1.26 7.43 9.91
N PHE A 28 1.82 6.48 9.15
CA PHE A 28 2.82 5.54 9.67
C PHE A 28 4.16 6.21 9.97
N ALA A 29 4.62 7.15 9.14
CA ALA A 29 5.83 7.92 9.39
C ALA A 29 5.75 8.75 10.68
N ASN A 30 4.56 9.28 11.00
CA ASN A 30 4.30 10.06 12.21
C ASN A 30 4.06 9.20 13.48
N THR A 31 4.00 7.87 13.35
CA THR A 31 3.76 6.95 14.47
C THR A 31 4.97 6.03 14.67
N SER A 32 4.77 4.74 14.94
CA SER A 32 5.86 3.77 15.11
C SER A 32 6.28 3.10 13.79
N GLY A 33 5.88 3.67 12.65
CA GLY A 33 6.07 3.06 11.33
C GLY A 33 5.01 2.00 11.00
N GLY A 34 5.13 1.46 9.79
CA GLY A 34 4.23 0.41 9.31
C GLY A 34 4.50 0.00 7.87
N LYS A 35 3.67 -0.93 7.40
CA LYS A 35 3.78 -1.51 6.05
C LYS A 35 2.48 -1.28 5.30
N VAL A 36 2.58 -0.83 4.05
CA VAL A 36 1.44 -0.77 3.14
C VAL A 36 1.68 -1.79 2.03
N TYR A 37 0.75 -2.73 1.89
CA TYR A 37 0.79 -3.73 0.83
C TYR A 37 -0.19 -3.34 -0.26
N ILE A 38 0.30 -3.23 -1.49
CA ILE A 38 -0.46 -2.71 -2.63
C ILE A 38 -0.69 -3.85 -3.63
N GLY A 39 -1.90 -3.91 -4.18
CA GLY A 39 -2.36 -4.99 -5.06
C GLY A 39 -3.03 -6.14 -4.30
N LEU A 40 -3.44 -5.92 -3.05
CA LEU A 40 -4.20 -6.87 -2.24
C LEU A 40 -5.61 -6.33 -1.97
N ASP A 41 -6.63 -7.19 -2.04
CA ASP A 41 -7.96 -6.87 -1.53
C ASP A 41 -7.99 -6.86 0.01
N GLY A 42 -9.09 -6.39 0.61
CA GLY A 42 -9.26 -6.35 2.08
C GLY A 42 -9.28 -7.74 2.76
N LYS A 43 -9.18 -8.83 1.99
CA LYS A 43 -9.04 -10.20 2.50
C LYS A 43 -7.61 -10.73 2.30
N GLY A 44 -6.68 -9.89 1.90
CA GLY A 44 -5.28 -10.25 1.63
C GLY A 44 -5.09 -11.02 0.32
N LYS A 45 -6.07 -11.02 -0.59
CA LYS A 45 -5.95 -11.75 -1.86
C LYS A 45 -5.40 -10.83 -2.95
N PRO A 46 -4.50 -11.33 -3.82
CA PRO A 46 -4.01 -10.57 -4.96
C PRO A 46 -5.15 -10.10 -5.87
N VAL A 47 -5.12 -8.82 -6.22
CA VAL A 47 -6.04 -8.24 -7.21
C VAL A 47 -5.63 -8.73 -8.60
N LYS A 48 -6.57 -9.34 -9.34
CA LYS A 48 -6.30 -9.81 -10.71
C LYS A 48 -6.06 -8.62 -11.64
N GLY A 49 -5.02 -8.71 -12.47
CA GLY A 49 -4.67 -7.65 -13.43
C GLY A 49 -4.00 -6.42 -12.79
N PHE A 50 -3.55 -6.52 -11.53
CA PHE A 50 -2.82 -5.43 -10.89
C PHE A 50 -1.53 -5.12 -11.64
N THR A 51 -1.38 -3.86 -12.04
CA THR A 51 -0.19 -3.33 -12.73
C THR A 51 0.26 -2.07 -12.02
N ILE A 52 1.55 -1.97 -11.72
CA ILE A 52 2.17 -0.74 -11.22
C ILE A 52 2.75 -0.02 -12.43
N GLY A 53 2.13 1.11 -12.81
CA GLY A 53 2.69 1.97 -13.85
C GLY A 53 3.92 2.73 -13.35
N ALA A 54 4.87 3.05 -14.23
CA ALA A 54 6.03 3.87 -13.86
C ALA A 54 5.59 5.25 -13.31
N GLU A 55 4.51 5.80 -13.84
CA GLU A 55 3.89 7.06 -13.42
C GLU A 55 3.41 7.04 -11.96
N THR A 56 2.90 5.89 -11.52
CA THR A 56 2.35 5.67 -10.19
C THR A 56 3.39 5.95 -9.09
N LEU A 57 4.65 5.59 -9.32
CA LEU A 57 5.77 5.88 -8.40
C LEU A 57 6.48 7.20 -8.75
N GLN A 58 6.55 7.58 -10.03
CA GLN A 58 7.23 8.80 -10.46
C GLN A 58 6.60 10.08 -9.90
N LYS A 59 5.26 10.13 -9.73
CA LYS A 59 4.58 11.29 -9.12
C LYS A 59 5.10 11.63 -7.71
N TRP A 60 5.72 10.66 -7.03
CA TRP A 60 6.12 10.79 -5.62
C TRP A 60 7.64 10.70 -5.38
N ARG A 61 8.45 10.54 -6.45
CA ARG A 61 9.93 10.53 -6.35
C ARG A 61 10.54 11.90 -6.01
N GLY A 62 9.73 12.95 -5.90
CA GLY A 62 10.17 14.33 -5.62
C GLY A 62 10.06 14.78 -4.16
N ILE A 63 9.72 13.89 -3.22
CA ILE A 63 9.76 14.20 -1.79
C ILE A 63 11.21 13.98 -1.32
N SER A 64 12.04 15.00 -1.46
CA SER A 64 13.37 15.11 -0.84
C SER A 64 13.33 16.06 0.34
#